data_AF-A0A9D7FKM2-F1
#
_entry.id   AF-A0A9D7FKM2-F1
#
_cell.length_a   1.000
_cell.length_b   1.000
_cell.length_c   1.000
_cell.angle_alpha   90.00
_cell.angle_beta   90.00
_cell.angle_gamma   90.00
#
_symmetry.space_group_name_H-M   'P 1'
#
loop_
_entity.id
_entity.type
_entity.pdbx_description
1 polymer ?
#
loop_
_entity_poly.entity_id
_entity_poly.type
_entity_poly.pdbx_seq_one_letter_code
_entity_poly.pdbx_strand_id
1 'polypeptide(L)'
;MPGYQYQAFIDLEEILDSDGTWGQLAARLSGSGAPDLKIARKEMILSPILNPMTAFLQSVVKNGVKEIAIAGNKVTSDLFSAARRYDLATLDWTRISRQIEKDCITIDDLLSEWAENRRTGPATAKQDPEASEELLPDAPLRSALRARSVLVQFEKLFIRPQTVQPNGGWVSDWLIEQVLVRAFEADGNDNPSPGLLANLSVLLYARSGFLGTCTVATLAEDLAALLSDADVAEYLQLNEYEGSRWISKERLEWLIQGLWLAEKMPSIQKEDIRSEDNQPSQNGIDQIADDILVAAQDAGYRLERIIQLLS
;
A
#
# COMPACT_ATOMS: atom_id res chain seq x y z
N MET A 1 -39.94 -10.00 -29.56
CA MET A 1 -38.92 -11.06 -29.47
C MET A 1 -37.65 -10.40 -28.95
N PRO A 2 -37.12 -10.80 -27.78
CA PRO A 2 -35.84 -10.29 -27.31
C PRO A 2 -34.73 -10.91 -28.17
N GLY A 3 -33.86 -10.07 -28.74
CA GLY A 3 -32.79 -10.48 -29.64
C GLY A 3 -31.75 -11.35 -28.94
N TYR A 4 -31.38 -12.46 -29.56
CA TYR A 4 -30.24 -13.27 -29.13
C TYR A 4 -28.97 -12.45 -29.29
N GLN A 5 -28.27 -12.20 -28.18
CA GLN A 5 -26.95 -11.58 -28.18
C GLN A 5 -25.91 -12.71 -28.37
N TYR A 6 -25.19 -12.67 -29.48
CA TYR A 6 -24.08 -13.61 -29.71
C TYR A 6 -22.88 -13.16 -28.86
N GLN A 7 -22.40 -14.04 -27.99
CA GLN A 7 -21.12 -13.88 -27.30
C GLN A 7 -20.10 -14.76 -28.02
N ALA A 8 -19.13 -14.13 -28.69
CA ALA A 8 -18.01 -14.84 -29.29
C ALA A 8 -16.88 -14.90 -28.27
N PHE A 9 -16.53 -16.11 -27.85
CA PHE A 9 -15.34 -16.35 -27.03
C PHE A 9 -14.16 -16.58 -27.98
N ILE A 10 -13.18 -15.70 -27.87
CA ILE A 10 -11.89 -15.80 -28.57
C ILE A 10 -10.86 -16.16 -27.51
N ASP A 11 -9.85 -16.96 -27.88
CA ASP A 11 -8.79 -17.48 -27.00
C ASP A 11 -9.23 -18.60 -26.05
N LEU A 12 -9.31 -19.82 -26.61
CA LEU A 12 -9.52 -21.05 -25.85
C LEU A 12 -8.17 -21.63 -25.41
N GLU A 13 -7.98 -21.82 -24.12
CA GLU A 13 -6.85 -22.55 -23.53
C GLU A 13 -7.34 -23.91 -23.01
N GLU A 14 -6.73 -25.01 -23.46
CA GLU A 14 -6.98 -26.34 -22.88
C GLU A 14 -6.13 -26.52 -21.62
N ILE A 15 -6.78 -26.78 -20.48
CA ILE A 15 -6.12 -26.93 -19.19
C ILE A 15 -6.20 -28.39 -18.75
N LEU A 16 -5.03 -29.01 -18.56
CA LEU A 16 -4.93 -30.36 -17.99
C LEU A 16 -4.88 -30.28 -16.46
N ASP A 17 -5.84 -30.92 -15.80
CA ASP A 17 -5.94 -30.94 -14.34
C ASP A 17 -5.12 -32.08 -13.71
N SER A 18 -3.80 -31.89 -13.63
CA SER A 18 -2.90 -32.91 -13.08
C SER A 18 -2.98 -33.05 -11.56
N ASP A 19 -3.42 -32.01 -10.85
CA ASP A 19 -3.43 -31.96 -9.38
C ASP A 19 -4.84 -31.92 -8.78
N GLY A 20 -5.88 -31.97 -9.61
CA GLY A 20 -7.28 -31.98 -9.20
C GLY A 20 -7.83 -30.60 -8.76
N THR A 21 -7.00 -29.55 -8.82
CA THR A 21 -7.39 -28.23 -8.33
C THR A 21 -8.25 -27.47 -9.34
N TRP A 22 -8.12 -27.74 -10.64
CA TRP A 22 -9.02 -27.15 -11.63
C TRP A 22 -10.43 -27.74 -11.55
N GLY A 23 -10.56 -29.04 -11.31
CA GLY A 23 -11.83 -29.72 -11.08
C GLY A 23 -12.53 -29.22 -9.82
N GLN A 24 -11.78 -28.98 -8.74
CA GLN A 24 -12.30 -28.34 -7.52
C GLN A 24 -12.81 -26.92 -7.80
N LEU A 25 -12.06 -26.12 -8.57
CA LEU A 25 -12.50 -24.77 -8.96
C LEU A 25 -13.77 -24.84 -9.81
N ALA A 26 -13.83 -25.73 -10.81
CA ALA A 26 -14.99 -25.89 -11.66
C ALA A 26 -16.25 -26.27 -10.86
N ALA A 27 -16.12 -27.20 -9.90
CA ALA A 27 -17.20 -27.58 -8.99
C ALA A 27 -17.65 -26.38 -8.12
N ARG A 28 -16.70 -25.58 -7.63
CA ARG A 28 -16.98 -24.39 -6.81
C ARG A 28 -17.68 -23.28 -7.60
N LEU A 29 -17.27 -23.04 -8.85
CA LEU A 29 -17.90 -22.02 -9.70
C LEU A 29 -19.33 -22.41 -10.08
N SER A 30 -19.64 -23.70 -10.20
CA SER A 30 -21.01 -24.17 -10.48
C SER A 30 -21.69 -23.44 -11.66
N GLY A 31 -20.90 -23.05 -12.67
CA GLY A 31 -21.37 -22.31 -13.86
C GLY A 31 -21.37 -20.77 -13.75
N SER A 32 -20.98 -20.17 -12.61
CA SER A 32 -21.01 -18.72 -12.41
C SER A 32 -19.90 -17.91 -13.11
N GLY A 33 -18.93 -18.58 -13.76
CA GLY A 33 -17.75 -17.94 -14.35
C GLY A 33 -16.83 -17.24 -13.33
N ALA A 34 -15.65 -16.82 -13.78
CA ALA A 34 -14.73 -15.98 -13.01
C ALA A 34 -14.04 -14.99 -13.96
N PRO A 35 -13.68 -13.77 -13.52
CA PRO A 35 -12.95 -12.81 -14.34
C PRO A 35 -11.59 -13.33 -14.83
N ASP A 36 -10.88 -14.05 -13.96
CA ASP A 36 -9.63 -14.75 -14.27
C ASP A 36 -9.59 -16.09 -13.53
N LEU A 37 -9.47 -17.18 -14.29
CA LEU A 37 -9.47 -18.54 -13.75
C LEU A 37 -8.16 -18.90 -13.01
N LYS A 38 -7.01 -18.34 -13.40
CA LYS A 38 -5.72 -18.57 -12.74
C LYS A 38 -5.71 -17.89 -11.37
N ILE A 39 -6.22 -16.66 -11.28
CA ILE A 39 -6.41 -15.95 -10.02
C ILE A 39 -7.43 -16.69 -9.14
N ALA A 40 -8.59 -17.07 -9.67
CA ALA A 40 -9.62 -17.77 -8.91
C ALA A 40 -9.13 -19.11 -8.33
N ARG A 41 -8.33 -19.86 -9.11
CA ARG A 41 -7.66 -21.08 -8.63
C ARG A 41 -6.69 -20.77 -7.49
N LYS A 42 -5.86 -19.74 -7.66
CA LYS A 42 -4.87 -19.31 -6.66
C LYS A 42 -5.54 -18.88 -5.36
N GLU A 43 -6.61 -18.08 -5.44
CA GLU A 43 -7.43 -17.71 -4.28
C GLU A 43 -8.00 -18.95 -3.56
N MET A 44 -8.53 -19.92 -4.30
CA MET A 44 -9.07 -21.15 -3.72
C MET A 44 -8.00 -21.90 -2.92
N ILE A 45 -6.80 -22.08 -3.50
CA ILE A 45 -5.65 -22.78 -2.88
C ILE A 45 -5.10 -22.01 -1.67
N LEU A 46 -5.01 -20.68 -1.76
CA LEU A 46 -4.45 -19.84 -0.71
C LEU A 46 -5.48 -19.44 0.35
N SER A 47 -6.79 -19.68 0.13
CA SER A 47 -7.86 -19.30 1.06
C SER A 47 -7.64 -19.68 2.54
N PRO A 48 -6.99 -20.82 2.89
CA PRO A 48 -6.67 -21.13 4.29
C PRO A 48 -5.79 -20.10 4.98
N ILE A 49 -4.90 -19.40 4.26
CA ILE A 49 -4.05 -18.32 4.79
C ILE A 49 -4.61 -16.92 4.47
N LEU A 50 -5.19 -16.70 3.29
CA LEU A 50 -5.73 -15.39 2.91
C LEU A 50 -6.85 -14.93 3.85
N ASN A 51 -7.73 -15.84 4.28
CA ASN A 51 -8.87 -15.48 5.14
C ASN A 51 -8.42 -15.01 6.54
N PRO A 52 -7.56 -15.76 7.27
CA PRO A 52 -7.00 -15.25 8.51
C PRO A 52 -6.15 -13.98 8.35
N MET A 53 -5.39 -13.86 7.25
CA MET A 53 -4.64 -12.63 6.95
C MET A 53 -5.57 -11.43 6.76
N THR A 54 -6.67 -11.61 6.03
CA THR A 54 -7.70 -10.58 5.82
C THR A 54 -8.28 -10.14 7.15
N ALA A 55 -8.71 -11.10 8.00
CA ALA A 55 -9.26 -10.79 9.32
C ALA A 55 -8.25 -10.06 10.23
N PHE A 56 -6.98 -10.43 10.15
CA PHE A 56 -5.90 -9.76 10.88
C PHE A 56 -5.72 -8.32 10.38
N LEU A 57 -5.56 -8.12 9.07
CA LEU A 57 -5.43 -6.79 8.47
C LEU A 57 -6.64 -5.90 8.75
N GLN A 58 -7.86 -6.44 8.68
CA GLN A 58 -9.09 -5.74 9.04
C GLN A 58 -9.03 -5.20 10.48
N SER A 59 -8.63 -6.05 11.43
CA SER A 59 -8.50 -5.65 12.83
C SER A 59 -7.42 -4.57 13.01
N VAL A 60 -6.26 -4.72 12.37
CA VAL A 60 -5.16 -3.76 12.45
C VAL A 60 -5.54 -2.40 11.86
N VAL A 61 -6.08 -2.38 10.64
CA VAL A 61 -6.46 -1.16 9.92
C VAL A 61 -7.50 -0.38 10.73
N LYS A 62 -8.58 -1.05 11.13
CA LYS A 62 -9.71 -0.45 11.85
C LYS A 62 -9.37 -0.06 13.28
N ASN A 63 -8.84 -1.00 14.05
CA ASN A 63 -8.73 -0.87 15.51
C ASN A 63 -7.32 -0.47 15.97
N GLY A 64 -6.33 -0.51 15.09
CA GLY A 64 -4.93 -0.25 15.45
C GLY A 64 -4.49 -1.15 16.59
N VAL A 65 -3.85 -0.55 17.61
CA VAL A 65 -3.29 -1.24 18.78
C VAL A 65 -4.34 -1.94 19.64
N LYS A 66 -5.57 -1.41 19.68
CA LYS A 66 -6.59 -1.80 20.68
C LYS A 66 -7.01 -3.28 20.63
N GLU A 67 -6.75 -3.97 19.52
CA GLU A 67 -7.07 -5.40 19.36
C GLU A 67 -5.88 -6.30 18.98
N ILE A 68 -4.74 -5.73 18.58
CA ILE A 68 -3.53 -6.50 18.23
C ILE A 68 -2.91 -7.12 19.50
N ALA A 69 -3.01 -6.39 20.61
CA ALA A 69 -2.57 -6.84 21.92
C ALA A 69 -3.56 -7.87 22.49
N ILE A 70 -3.48 -9.12 22.04
CA ILE A 70 -3.53 -10.33 22.88
C ILE A 70 -2.85 -11.45 22.08
N ALA A 71 -1.68 -11.90 22.57
CA ALA A 71 -1.24 -13.27 22.34
C ALA A 71 -2.35 -14.19 22.87
N GLY A 72 -3.19 -14.74 21.99
CA GLY A 72 -4.40 -15.48 22.35
C GLY A 72 -5.72 -14.96 21.74
N ASN A 73 -5.72 -13.87 20.96
CA ASN A 73 -6.89 -13.53 20.15
C ASN A 73 -7.08 -14.57 19.04
N LYS A 74 -8.32 -15.00 18.80
CA LYS A 74 -8.65 -16.02 17.79
C LYS A 74 -8.08 -15.68 16.40
N VAL A 75 -8.12 -14.42 15.99
CA VAL A 75 -7.62 -13.96 14.68
C VAL A 75 -6.13 -14.26 14.50
N THR A 76 -5.33 -14.03 15.54
CA THR A 76 -3.88 -14.27 15.50
C THR A 76 -3.55 -15.76 15.56
N SER A 77 -4.31 -16.52 16.35
CA SER A 77 -4.20 -17.98 16.41
C SER A 77 -4.57 -18.66 15.09
N ASP A 78 -5.63 -18.19 14.43
CA ASP A 78 -6.09 -18.71 13.13
C ASP A 78 -5.03 -18.43 12.05
N LEU A 79 -4.47 -17.22 12.04
CA LEU A 79 -3.39 -16.85 11.12
C LEU A 79 -2.14 -17.71 11.33
N PHE A 80 -1.72 -17.88 12.58
CA PHE A 80 -0.57 -18.72 12.92
C PHE A 80 -0.78 -20.19 12.50
N SER A 81 -1.97 -20.73 12.77
CA SER A 81 -2.33 -22.10 12.41
C SER A 81 -2.35 -22.32 10.90
N ALA A 82 -2.84 -21.33 10.15
CA ALA A 82 -2.81 -21.33 8.69
C ALA A 82 -1.38 -21.25 8.15
N ALA A 83 -0.56 -20.35 8.70
CA ALA A 83 0.79 -20.10 8.20
C ALA A 83 1.71 -21.32 8.33
N ARG A 84 1.53 -22.15 9.37
CA ARG A 84 2.22 -23.43 9.51
C ARG A 84 2.00 -24.38 8.32
N ARG A 85 0.85 -24.32 7.65
CA ARG A 85 0.54 -25.18 6.50
C ARG A 85 1.37 -24.81 5.27
N TYR A 86 1.89 -23.59 5.22
CA TYR A 86 2.69 -23.06 4.11
C TYR A 86 4.19 -23.02 4.46
N ASP A 87 4.61 -23.76 5.49
CA ASP A 87 6.01 -23.78 5.96
C ASP A 87 6.56 -22.39 6.29
N LEU A 88 5.71 -21.46 6.75
CA LEU A 88 6.14 -20.15 7.26
C LEU A 88 6.67 -20.30 8.71
N ALA A 89 7.43 -21.38 8.96
CA ALA A 89 7.70 -22.01 10.26
C ALA A 89 8.53 -21.18 11.28
N THR A 90 8.86 -19.93 10.97
CA THR A 90 9.72 -19.06 11.79
C THR A 90 8.99 -17.82 12.33
N LEU A 91 7.65 -17.81 12.28
CA LEU A 91 6.83 -16.73 12.82
C LEU A 91 7.09 -16.50 14.32
N ASP A 92 7.97 -15.55 14.65
CA ASP A 92 7.98 -14.91 15.96
C ASP A 92 6.84 -13.90 16.01
N TRP A 93 5.63 -14.44 16.17
CA TRP A 93 4.41 -13.66 16.21
C TRP A 93 4.45 -12.58 17.29
N THR A 94 5.13 -12.86 18.40
CA THR A 94 5.29 -11.90 19.49
C THR A 94 6.11 -10.69 19.06
N ARG A 95 7.20 -10.91 18.30
CA ARG A 95 8.00 -9.82 17.75
C ARG A 95 7.23 -9.05 16.66
N ILE A 96 6.58 -9.76 15.74
CA ILE A 96 5.78 -9.16 14.67
C ILE A 96 4.66 -8.29 15.26
N SER A 97 3.86 -8.84 16.17
CA SER A 97 2.73 -8.12 16.77
C SER A 97 3.20 -6.89 17.55
N ARG A 98 4.31 -7.01 18.29
CA ARG A 98 4.90 -5.89 19.04
C ARG A 98 5.42 -4.79 18.11
N GLN A 99 5.99 -5.16 16.97
CA GLN A 99 6.47 -4.16 16.02
C GLN A 99 5.30 -3.46 15.32
N ILE A 100 4.27 -4.18 14.90
CA ILE A 100 3.04 -3.59 14.33
C ILE A 100 2.36 -2.69 15.37
N GLU A 101 2.29 -3.12 16.63
CA GLU A 101 1.76 -2.31 17.72
C GLU A 101 2.54 -1.00 17.89
N LYS A 102 3.88 -1.08 17.97
CA LYS A 102 4.75 0.10 18.07
C LYS A 102 4.55 1.04 16.88
N ASP A 103 4.45 0.48 15.68
CA ASP A 103 4.21 1.24 14.45
C ASP A 103 2.85 1.93 14.47
N CYS A 104 1.78 1.24 14.90
CA CYS A 104 0.43 1.82 15.03
C CYS A 104 0.41 2.98 16.05
N ILE A 105 1.07 2.83 17.20
CA ILE A 105 1.22 3.92 18.19
C ILE A 105 1.92 5.11 17.53
N THR A 106 3.05 4.84 16.85
CA THR A 106 3.83 5.90 16.19
C THR A 106 3.03 6.62 15.11
N ILE A 107 2.23 5.89 14.32
CA ILE A 107 1.34 6.48 13.31
C ILE A 107 0.31 7.40 13.97
N ASP A 108 -0.34 6.95 15.04
CA ASP A 108 -1.36 7.74 15.74
C ASP A 108 -0.76 9.01 16.36
N ASP A 109 0.45 8.91 16.93
CA ASP A 109 1.19 10.06 17.48
C ASP A 109 1.60 11.05 16.39
N LEU A 110 2.24 10.58 15.31
CA LEU A 110 2.71 11.42 14.20
C LEU A 110 1.56 12.13 13.49
N LEU A 111 0.44 11.43 13.24
CA LEU A 111 -0.73 12.05 12.63
C LEU A 111 -1.36 13.09 13.56
N SER A 112 -1.36 12.85 14.87
CA SER A 112 -1.87 13.82 15.85
C SER A 112 -0.99 15.07 15.91
N GLU A 113 0.33 14.90 15.93
CA GLU A 113 1.30 16.02 15.89
C GLU A 113 1.16 16.81 14.58
N TRP A 114 1.07 16.12 13.45
CA TRP A 114 0.86 16.74 12.15
C TRP A 114 -0.44 17.56 12.11
N ALA A 115 -1.55 17.00 12.61
CA ALA A 115 -2.83 17.70 12.69
C ALA A 115 -2.76 18.95 13.59
N GLU A 116 -2.01 18.90 14.70
CA GLU A 116 -1.87 20.03 15.62
C GLU A 116 -0.94 21.14 15.07
N ASN A 117 0.16 20.76 14.42
CA ASN A 117 1.07 21.71 13.76
C ASN A 117 0.36 22.47 12.62
N ARG A 118 -0.55 21.82 11.89
CA ARG A 118 -1.40 22.48 10.87
C ARG A 118 -2.39 23.48 11.47
N ARG A 119 -2.94 23.21 12.66
CA ARG A 119 -3.84 24.15 13.36
C ARG A 119 -3.11 25.39 13.88
N THR A 120 -1.84 25.23 14.25
CA THR A 120 -1.04 26.23 14.96
C THR A 120 -0.03 26.99 14.08
N GLY A 121 0.16 26.57 12.82
CA GLY A 121 1.06 27.19 11.84
C GLY A 121 0.72 28.63 11.42
N PRO A 122 1.66 29.33 10.74
CA PRO A 122 1.53 30.75 10.41
C PRO A 122 0.33 31.05 9.49
N ALA A 123 -0.30 32.20 9.72
CA ALA A 123 -1.58 32.62 9.15
C ALA A 123 -1.64 32.71 7.60
N THR A 124 -0.54 32.52 6.89
CA THR A 124 -0.53 32.42 5.42
C THR A 124 -1.20 31.14 4.92
N ALA A 125 -1.16 30.04 5.69
CA ALA A 125 -1.94 28.83 5.42
C ALA A 125 -3.45 28.99 5.72
N LYS A 126 -3.84 30.05 6.45
CA LYS A 126 -5.25 30.36 6.74
C LYS A 126 -5.96 31.15 5.63
N GLN A 127 -5.26 31.53 4.57
CA GLN A 127 -5.80 32.41 3.52
C GLN A 127 -6.45 31.68 2.35
N ASP A 128 -6.38 30.35 2.30
CA ASP A 128 -7.06 29.56 1.27
C ASP A 128 -8.00 28.52 1.93
N PRO A 129 -9.29 28.87 2.12
CA PRO A 129 -10.29 27.97 2.68
C PRO A 129 -10.51 26.71 1.82
N GLU A 130 -10.35 26.80 0.50
CA GLU A 130 -10.51 25.66 -0.42
C GLU A 130 -9.31 24.70 -0.34
N ALA A 131 -8.09 25.21 -0.16
CA ALA A 131 -6.91 24.36 0.05
C ALA A 131 -6.90 23.62 1.41
N SER A 132 -7.69 24.09 2.37
CA SER A 132 -7.79 23.50 3.71
C SER A 132 -8.84 22.38 3.81
N GLU A 133 -9.75 22.29 2.84
CA GLU A 133 -10.95 21.44 2.90
C GLU A 133 -10.81 20.10 2.13
N GLU A 134 -9.74 19.94 1.34
CA GLU A 134 -9.62 18.87 0.32
C GLU A 134 -8.29 18.07 0.43
N LEU A 135 -7.84 17.79 1.65
CA LEU A 135 -6.76 16.86 1.97
C LEU A 135 -7.34 15.68 2.74
N LEU A 136 -6.72 14.49 2.65
CA LEU A 136 -7.24 13.28 3.31
C LEU A 136 -7.63 13.53 4.75
N PRO A 137 -8.82 13.06 5.19
CA PRO A 137 -9.07 12.87 6.59
C PRO A 137 -7.96 12.01 7.20
N ASP A 138 -7.59 12.23 8.45
CA ASP A 138 -6.57 11.43 9.14
C ASP A 138 -6.86 9.91 9.08
N ALA A 139 -8.12 9.52 8.83
CA ALA A 139 -8.57 8.13 8.82
C ALA A 139 -8.01 7.29 7.65
N PRO A 140 -8.20 7.62 6.36
CA PRO A 140 -7.66 6.76 5.30
C PRO A 140 -6.13 6.68 5.27
N LEU A 141 -5.41 7.77 5.57
CA LEU A 141 -3.95 7.75 5.61
C LEU A 141 -3.45 6.87 6.78
N ARG A 142 -4.09 6.96 7.96
CA ARG A 142 -3.85 6.06 9.10
C ARG A 142 -4.07 4.61 8.71
N SER A 143 -5.18 4.31 8.07
CA SER A 143 -5.55 2.97 7.61
C SER A 143 -4.51 2.42 6.61
N ALA A 144 -4.08 3.22 5.64
CA ALA A 144 -3.08 2.84 4.66
C ALA A 144 -1.69 2.59 5.28
N LEU A 145 -1.26 3.44 6.22
CA LEU A 145 0.01 3.30 6.94
C LEU A 145 0.04 2.08 7.86
N ARG A 146 -1.08 1.79 8.55
CA ARG A 146 -1.22 0.59 9.38
C ARG A 146 -1.11 -0.68 8.54
N ALA A 147 -1.81 -0.73 7.41
CA ALA A 147 -1.66 -1.83 6.45
C ALA A 147 -0.22 -1.97 5.95
N ARG A 148 0.44 -0.87 5.58
CA ARG A 148 1.86 -0.86 5.20
C ARG A 148 2.77 -1.42 6.28
N SER A 149 2.55 -1.09 7.57
CA SER A 149 3.32 -1.67 8.69
C SER A 149 3.22 -3.19 8.72
N VAL A 150 2.01 -3.73 8.51
CA VAL A 150 1.80 -5.18 8.41
C VAL A 150 2.58 -5.75 7.23
N LEU A 151 2.54 -5.11 6.06
CA LEU A 151 3.26 -5.57 4.87
C LEU A 151 4.77 -5.69 5.12
N VAL A 152 5.39 -4.67 5.72
CA VAL A 152 6.82 -4.68 6.06
C VAL A 152 7.17 -5.85 6.99
N GLN A 153 6.33 -6.13 7.99
CA GLN A 153 6.59 -7.27 8.87
C GLN A 153 6.34 -8.61 8.18
N PHE A 154 5.36 -8.67 7.27
CA PHE A 154 4.99 -9.89 6.58
C PHE A 154 6.00 -10.26 5.49
N GLU A 155 6.56 -9.30 4.76
CA GLU A 155 7.62 -9.53 3.77
C GLU A 155 8.76 -10.38 4.35
N LYS A 156 9.23 -10.04 5.55
CA LYS A 156 10.31 -10.76 6.28
C LYS A 156 10.03 -12.25 6.47
N LEU A 157 8.80 -12.68 6.23
CA LEU A 157 8.29 -14.03 6.47
C LEU A 157 8.01 -14.76 5.16
N PHE A 158 7.53 -14.04 4.14
CA PHE A 158 7.17 -14.61 2.84
C PHE A 158 8.35 -14.67 1.86
N ILE A 159 9.34 -13.79 1.99
CA ILE A 159 10.55 -13.84 1.15
C ILE A 159 11.53 -14.85 1.75
N ARG A 160 11.53 -16.08 1.20
CA ARG A 160 12.70 -16.97 1.27
C ARG A 160 13.63 -16.65 0.08
N PRO A 161 14.97 -16.64 0.25
CA PRO A 161 15.92 -16.24 -0.79
C PRO A 161 16.03 -17.20 -2.01
N GLN A 162 15.13 -18.17 -2.22
CA GLN A 162 15.31 -19.22 -3.24
C GLN A 162 14.13 -19.53 -4.18
N THR A 163 13.00 -18.81 -4.14
CA THR A 163 11.85 -19.17 -5.01
C THR A 163 11.08 -18.02 -5.64
N VAL A 164 11.63 -16.79 -5.70
CA VAL A 164 10.93 -15.67 -6.35
C VAL A 164 11.42 -15.50 -7.78
N GLN A 165 10.49 -15.62 -8.75
CA GLN A 165 10.74 -15.25 -10.14
C GLN A 165 10.76 -13.71 -10.28
N PRO A 166 11.45 -13.16 -11.29
CA PRO A 166 11.94 -11.78 -11.26
C PRO A 166 10.86 -10.69 -11.38
N ASN A 167 9.61 -11.01 -11.74
CA ASN A 167 8.66 -10.00 -12.24
C ASN A 167 7.32 -9.94 -11.48
N GLY A 168 7.22 -10.48 -10.25
CA GLY A 168 5.93 -10.51 -9.52
C GLY A 168 5.98 -10.09 -8.04
N GLY A 169 7.12 -10.24 -7.36
CA GLY A 169 7.20 -9.97 -5.91
C GLY A 169 6.24 -10.82 -5.05
N TRP A 170 6.48 -10.84 -3.74
CA TRP A 170 5.62 -11.59 -2.82
C TRP A 170 4.18 -11.04 -2.75
N VAL A 171 3.98 -9.76 -3.08
CA VAL A 171 2.67 -9.07 -3.08
C VAL A 171 1.70 -9.73 -4.08
N SER A 172 2.11 -9.94 -5.33
CA SER A 172 1.28 -10.63 -6.32
C SER A 172 1.29 -12.15 -6.10
N ASP A 173 2.41 -12.71 -5.65
CA ASP A 173 2.56 -14.15 -5.39
C ASP A 173 1.61 -14.65 -4.30
N TRP A 174 1.28 -13.80 -3.33
CA TRP A 174 0.37 -14.11 -2.23
C TRP A 174 -0.98 -13.38 -2.29
N LEU A 175 -1.31 -12.75 -3.43
CA LEU A 175 -2.57 -12.03 -3.63
C LEU A 175 -2.84 -10.96 -2.55
N ILE A 176 -1.78 -10.30 -2.09
CA ILE A 176 -1.81 -9.36 -0.97
C ILE A 176 -2.72 -8.18 -1.26
N GLU A 177 -2.75 -7.68 -2.50
CA GLU A 177 -3.67 -6.61 -2.92
C GLU A 177 -5.14 -6.98 -2.66
N GLN A 178 -5.55 -8.21 -2.98
CA GLN A 178 -6.92 -8.66 -2.72
C GLN A 178 -7.24 -8.78 -1.24
N VAL A 179 -6.25 -9.20 -0.45
CA VAL A 179 -6.36 -9.25 1.02
C VAL A 179 -6.55 -7.84 1.57
N LEU A 180 -5.80 -6.86 1.06
CA LEU A 180 -5.93 -5.44 1.44
C LEU A 180 -7.29 -4.86 1.03
N VAL A 181 -7.74 -5.10 -0.20
CA VAL A 181 -9.06 -4.65 -0.68
C VAL A 181 -10.16 -5.17 0.24
N ARG A 182 -10.18 -6.49 0.50
CA ARG A 182 -11.14 -7.10 1.43
C ARG A 182 -10.99 -6.56 2.86
N ALA A 183 -9.78 -6.16 3.24
CA ALA A 183 -9.56 -5.58 4.55
C ALA A 183 -10.16 -4.18 4.70
N PHE A 184 -10.02 -3.35 3.67
CA PHE A 184 -10.59 -2.00 3.64
C PHE A 184 -12.11 -1.99 3.39
N GLU A 185 -12.67 -2.98 2.69
CA GLU A 185 -14.13 -3.13 2.50
C GLU A 185 -14.91 -3.18 3.82
N ALA A 186 -14.30 -3.73 4.88
CA ALA A 186 -14.94 -3.87 6.20
C ALA A 186 -14.86 -2.59 7.08
N ASP A 187 -14.14 -1.56 6.63
CA ASP A 187 -13.88 -0.33 7.40
C ASP A 187 -15.03 0.70 7.27
N GLY A 188 -15.92 0.56 6.29
CA GLY A 188 -17.12 1.39 6.12
C GLY A 188 -17.03 2.39 4.95
N ASN A 189 -18.18 3.00 4.59
CA ASN A 189 -18.37 3.76 3.34
C ASN A 189 -17.78 5.18 3.32
N ASP A 190 -17.30 5.70 4.45
CA ASP A 190 -16.79 7.09 4.53
C ASP A 190 -15.32 7.22 4.08
N ASN A 191 -14.67 6.09 3.80
CA ASN A 191 -13.31 6.05 3.27
C ASN A 191 -13.30 6.06 1.72
N PRO A 192 -12.18 6.49 1.10
CA PRO A 192 -11.92 6.25 -0.32
C PRO A 192 -12.06 4.77 -0.67
N SER A 193 -12.18 4.46 -1.97
CA SER A 193 -12.44 3.08 -2.40
C SER A 193 -11.40 2.11 -1.82
N PRO A 194 -11.80 0.89 -1.40
CA PRO A 194 -10.88 -0.11 -0.86
C PRO A 194 -9.67 -0.40 -1.76
N GLY A 195 -9.87 -0.38 -3.08
CA GLY A 195 -8.79 -0.50 -4.08
C GLY A 195 -7.79 0.64 -4.02
N LEU A 196 -8.24 1.89 -3.83
CA LEU A 196 -7.34 3.03 -3.72
C LEU A 196 -6.45 2.95 -2.48
N LEU A 197 -7.01 2.52 -1.35
CA LEU A 197 -6.25 2.34 -0.11
C LEU A 197 -5.29 1.15 -0.18
N ALA A 198 -5.71 0.05 -0.82
CA ALA A 198 -4.83 -1.09 -1.08
C ALA A 198 -3.62 -0.67 -1.93
N ASN A 199 -3.84 0.06 -3.03
CA ASN A 199 -2.76 0.54 -3.89
C ASN A 199 -1.83 1.51 -3.14
N LEU A 200 -2.38 2.44 -2.36
CA LEU A 200 -1.57 3.33 -1.52
C LEU A 200 -0.72 2.52 -0.54
N SER A 201 -1.30 1.57 0.20
CA SER A 201 -0.54 0.73 1.14
C SER A 201 0.60 -0.04 0.48
N VAL A 202 0.39 -0.58 -0.72
CA VAL A 202 1.42 -1.29 -1.49
C VAL A 202 2.51 -0.32 -1.95
N LEU A 203 2.15 0.87 -2.43
CA LEU A 203 3.14 1.89 -2.84
C LEU A 203 3.97 2.40 -1.65
N LEU A 204 3.34 2.69 -0.51
CA LEU A 204 4.05 3.08 0.71
C LEU A 204 4.98 1.99 1.24
N TYR A 205 4.67 0.74 0.94
CA TYR A 205 5.53 -0.40 1.23
C TYR A 205 6.68 -0.48 0.21
N ALA A 206 6.38 -0.53 -1.09
CA ALA A 206 7.35 -0.74 -2.17
C ALA A 206 8.32 0.43 -2.37
N ARG A 207 7.90 1.65 -2.04
CA ARG A 207 8.70 2.88 -2.17
C ARG A 207 9.24 3.39 -0.84
N SER A 208 9.21 2.57 0.20
CA SER A 208 9.83 2.95 1.47
C SER A 208 11.33 3.19 1.29
N GLY A 209 11.84 4.27 1.87
CA GLY A 209 13.20 4.77 1.68
C GLY A 209 13.33 5.83 0.58
N PHE A 210 12.33 6.04 -0.28
CA PHE A 210 12.44 6.94 -1.44
C PHE A 210 12.90 8.35 -1.02
N LEU A 211 12.18 8.99 -0.10
CA LEU A 211 12.52 10.34 0.35
C LEU A 211 13.85 10.39 1.11
N GLY A 212 14.22 9.31 1.80
CA GLY A 212 15.51 9.20 2.46
C GLY A 212 16.67 9.07 1.48
N THR A 213 16.47 8.54 0.28
CA THR A 213 17.54 8.40 -0.72
C THR A 213 17.72 9.63 -1.61
N CYS A 214 16.68 10.46 -1.71
CA CYS A 214 16.71 11.67 -2.51
C CYS A 214 17.64 12.73 -1.90
N THR A 215 18.22 13.56 -2.77
CA THR A 215 18.88 14.81 -2.38
C THR A 215 18.29 15.96 -3.17
N VAL A 216 18.44 17.20 -2.69
CA VAL A 216 17.98 18.40 -3.43
C VAL A 216 18.56 18.44 -4.85
N ALA A 217 19.78 17.93 -5.06
CA ALA A 217 20.43 17.91 -6.36
C ALA A 217 19.90 16.84 -7.33
N THR A 218 19.32 15.74 -6.81
CA THR A 218 18.83 14.61 -7.61
C THR A 218 17.30 14.53 -7.64
N LEU A 219 16.61 15.37 -6.87
CA LEU A 219 15.18 15.30 -6.62
C LEU A 219 14.33 15.27 -7.91
N ALA A 220 14.66 16.11 -8.90
CA ALA A 220 13.96 16.11 -10.18
C ALA A 220 14.11 14.78 -10.94
N GLU A 221 15.31 14.21 -10.96
CA GLU A 221 15.59 12.94 -11.66
C GLU A 221 14.94 11.76 -10.92
N ASP A 222 15.07 11.72 -9.59
CA ASP A 222 14.49 10.69 -8.74
C ASP A 222 12.96 10.69 -8.80
N LEU A 223 12.33 11.88 -8.78
CA LEU A 223 10.89 12.01 -8.92
C LEU A 223 10.43 11.63 -10.34
N ALA A 224 11.16 12.01 -11.38
CA ALA A 224 10.83 11.60 -12.75
C ALA A 224 10.90 10.07 -12.91
N ALA A 225 11.87 9.41 -12.27
CA ALA A 225 11.97 7.96 -12.24
C ALA A 225 10.80 7.32 -11.50
N LEU A 226 10.43 7.84 -10.31
CA LEU A 226 9.27 7.37 -9.55
C LEU A 226 7.97 7.48 -10.36
N LEU A 227 7.77 8.59 -11.07
CA LEU A 227 6.55 8.85 -11.85
C LEU A 227 6.49 8.10 -13.18
N SER A 228 7.62 7.54 -13.63
CA SER A 228 7.68 6.66 -14.81
C SER A 228 7.33 5.21 -14.49
N ASP A 229 7.20 4.87 -13.20
CA ASP A 229 6.77 3.56 -12.76
C ASP A 229 5.28 3.35 -13.03
N ALA A 230 4.91 2.18 -13.59
CA ALA A 230 3.55 1.92 -14.04
C ALA A 230 2.53 1.94 -12.89
N ASP A 231 2.87 1.35 -11.74
CA ASP A 231 1.97 1.27 -10.58
C ASP A 231 1.77 2.66 -9.96
N VAL A 232 2.82 3.48 -9.91
CA VAL A 232 2.75 4.86 -9.46
C VAL A 232 1.93 5.71 -10.42
N ALA A 233 2.15 5.58 -11.73
CA ALA A 233 1.42 6.34 -12.75
C ALA A 233 -0.08 5.99 -12.76
N GLU A 234 -0.42 4.71 -12.63
CA GLU A 234 -1.81 4.24 -12.49
C GLU A 234 -2.45 4.78 -11.21
N TYR A 235 -1.73 4.68 -10.07
CA TYR A 235 -2.20 5.23 -8.81
C TYR A 235 -2.44 6.72 -8.93
N LEU A 236 -1.52 7.51 -9.48
CA LEU A 236 -1.67 8.96 -9.61
C LEU A 236 -2.69 9.39 -10.68
N GLN A 237 -3.28 8.45 -11.42
CA GLN A 237 -4.14 8.72 -12.57
C GLN A 237 -3.45 9.65 -13.57
N LEU A 238 -2.21 9.33 -13.93
CA LEU A 238 -1.45 10.08 -14.90
C LEU A 238 -2.17 10.04 -16.26
N ASN A 239 -2.71 11.18 -16.67
CA ASN A 239 -3.45 11.33 -17.91
C ASN A 239 -2.79 12.35 -18.83
N GLU A 240 -2.83 12.11 -20.12
CA GLU A 240 -2.38 13.07 -21.13
C GLU A 240 -3.57 13.87 -21.68
N TYR A 241 -3.48 15.20 -21.62
CA TYR A 241 -4.48 16.11 -22.16
C TYR A 241 -3.78 17.28 -22.86
N GLU A 242 -4.11 17.50 -24.13
CA GLU A 242 -3.53 18.56 -24.98
C GLU A 242 -1.98 18.58 -24.97
N GLY A 243 -1.36 17.40 -24.94
CA GLY A 243 0.11 17.24 -24.94
C GLY A 243 0.79 17.56 -23.61
N SER A 244 0.02 17.75 -22.53
CA SER A 244 0.52 17.88 -21.16
C SER A 244 0.08 16.69 -20.31
N ARG A 245 0.95 16.22 -19.42
CA ARG A 245 0.60 15.13 -18.49
C ARG A 245 0.15 15.69 -17.14
N TRP A 246 -0.98 15.23 -16.67
CA TRP A 246 -1.64 15.69 -15.45
C TRP A 246 -1.74 14.53 -14.45
N ILE A 247 -1.52 14.84 -13.18
CA ILE A 247 -1.67 13.90 -12.07
C ILE A 247 -2.76 14.35 -11.12
N SER A 248 -3.36 13.41 -10.40
CA SER A 248 -4.31 13.70 -9.34
C SER A 248 -3.61 14.39 -8.16
N LYS A 249 -4.04 15.62 -7.86
CA LYS A 249 -3.61 16.40 -6.68
C LYS A 249 -3.68 15.57 -5.40
N GLU A 250 -4.88 15.08 -5.12
CA GLU A 250 -5.22 14.36 -3.91
C GLU A 250 -4.29 13.14 -3.75
N ARG A 251 -4.15 12.33 -4.80
CA ARG A 251 -3.34 11.10 -4.73
C ARG A 251 -1.85 11.39 -4.61
N LEU A 252 -1.33 12.43 -5.26
CA LEU A 252 0.07 12.83 -5.09
C LEU A 252 0.34 13.23 -3.64
N GLU A 253 -0.52 14.07 -3.08
CA GLU A 253 -0.37 14.54 -1.70
C GLU A 253 -0.40 13.37 -0.72
N TRP A 254 -1.27 12.38 -0.93
CA TRP A 254 -1.34 11.18 -0.09
C TRP A 254 -0.10 10.32 -0.17
N LEU A 255 0.42 10.13 -1.38
CA LEU A 255 1.62 9.34 -1.59
C LEU A 255 2.81 10.00 -0.91
N ILE A 256 3.05 11.30 -1.15
CA ILE A 256 4.21 11.99 -0.58
C ILE A 256 4.10 12.09 0.94
N GLN A 257 2.93 12.43 1.49
CA GLN A 257 2.72 12.49 2.94
C GLN A 257 2.83 11.12 3.59
N GLY A 258 2.29 10.07 2.97
CA GLY A 258 2.41 8.71 3.45
C GLY A 258 3.85 8.21 3.43
N LEU A 259 4.63 8.53 2.39
CA LEU A 259 6.06 8.19 2.32
C LEU A 259 6.82 8.92 3.41
N TRP A 260 6.57 10.21 3.58
CA TRP A 260 7.18 11.03 4.62
C TRP A 260 6.90 10.48 6.04
N LEU A 261 5.65 10.13 6.33
CA LEU A 261 5.29 9.46 7.59
C LEU A 261 5.98 8.10 7.73
N ALA A 262 6.03 7.32 6.65
CA ALA A 262 6.67 6.01 6.65
C ALA A 262 8.18 6.10 6.98
N GLU A 263 8.90 7.11 6.47
CA GLU A 263 10.33 7.33 6.78
C GLU A 263 10.59 7.60 8.27
N LYS A 264 9.62 8.21 8.96
CA LYS A 264 9.68 8.48 10.40
C LYS A 264 9.39 7.24 11.25
N MET A 265 8.96 6.12 10.64
CA MET A 265 8.61 4.91 11.38
C MET A 265 9.83 4.07 11.80
N PRO A 266 9.82 3.48 13.01
CA PRO A 266 10.91 2.65 13.51
C PRO A 266 11.14 1.37 12.70
N SER A 267 10.15 0.88 11.97
CA SER A 267 10.24 -0.35 11.18
C SER A 267 11.16 -0.27 9.96
N ILE A 268 11.52 0.94 9.53
CA ILE A 268 12.58 1.21 8.55
C ILE A 268 13.93 1.42 9.27
N GLN A 269 13.88 2.05 10.45
CA GLN A 269 15.06 2.46 11.19
C GLN A 269 15.51 1.36 12.17
N LYS A 270 16.44 0.52 11.68
CA LYS A 270 17.32 -0.45 12.40
C LYS A 270 16.97 -1.91 12.17
N GLU A 271 17.51 -2.46 11.08
CA GLU A 271 18.06 -3.82 11.17
C GLU A 271 19.34 -4.05 10.33
N ASP A 272 19.65 -3.27 9.27
CA ASP A 272 20.80 -3.64 8.42
C ASP A 272 21.79 -2.55 7.93
N ILE A 273 21.71 -1.28 8.36
CA ILE A 273 22.70 -0.28 7.92
C ILE A 273 23.46 0.29 9.12
N ARG A 274 24.51 -0.42 9.55
CA ARG A 274 25.65 0.20 10.24
C ARG A 274 26.56 0.83 9.19
N SER A 275 26.21 2.04 8.79
CA SER A 275 27.20 3.10 8.56
C SER A 275 26.57 4.38 9.10
N GLU A 276 27.09 4.86 10.23
CA GLU A 276 26.62 6.07 10.92
C GLU A 276 26.82 7.36 10.08
N ASP A 277 27.51 7.27 8.95
CA ASP A 277 27.96 8.42 8.15
C ASP A 277 26.97 8.88 7.06
N ASN A 278 25.87 8.16 6.80
CA ASN A 278 24.99 8.47 5.67
C ASN A 278 23.49 8.33 5.98
N GLN A 279 23.08 8.54 7.23
CA GLN A 279 21.67 8.81 7.50
C GLN A 279 21.35 10.22 7.01
N PRO A 280 20.39 10.40 6.10
CA PRO A 280 19.85 11.72 5.80
C PRO A 280 19.42 12.34 7.12
N SER A 281 19.85 13.57 7.40
CA SER A 281 19.31 14.27 8.55
C SER A 281 17.77 14.32 8.39
N GLN A 282 17.02 14.11 9.48
CA GLN A 282 15.54 14.14 9.42
C GLN A 282 15.03 15.44 8.78
N ASN A 283 15.77 16.54 8.96
CA ASN A 283 15.55 17.83 8.33
C ASN A 283 15.58 17.80 6.79
N GLY A 284 16.37 16.89 6.19
CA GLY A 284 16.42 16.73 4.73
C GLY A 284 15.19 16.06 4.15
N ILE A 285 14.62 15.08 4.87
CA ILE A 285 13.40 14.37 4.44
C ILE A 285 12.19 15.31 4.49
N ASP A 286 12.10 16.15 5.53
CA ASP A 286 11.07 17.18 5.65
C ASP A 286 11.14 18.15 4.46
N GLN A 287 12.33 18.69 4.16
CA GLN A 287 12.52 19.62 3.05
C GLN A 287 12.17 19.00 1.69
N ILE A 288 12.59 17.75 1.43
CA ILE A 288 12.31 17.08 0.16
C ILE A 288 10.82 16.87 -0.05
N ALA A 289 10.09 16.42 0.98
CA ALA A 289 8.65 16.24 0.89
C ALA A 289 7.94 17.58 0.61
N ASP A 290 8.33 18.65 1.32
CA ASP A 290 7.78 19.99 1.13
C ASP A 290 8.09 20.54 -0.27
N ASP A 291 9.32 20.38 -0.77
CA ASP A 291 9.74 20.84 -2.10
C ASP A 291 8.88 20.20 -3.20
N ILE A 292 8.63 18.88 -3.11
CA ILE A 292 7.76 18.18 -4.07
C ILE A 292 6.34 18.76 -4.04
N LEU A 293 5.77 18.96 -2.85
CA LEU A 293 4.39 19.43 -2.70
C LEU A 293 4.22 20.88 -3.16
N VAL A 294 5.16 21.76 -2.82
CA VAL A 294 5.17 23.16 -3.28
C VAL A 294 5.33 23.23 -4.80
N ALA A 295 6.27 22.47 -5.37
CA ALA A 295 6.44 22.41 -6.82
C ALA A 295 5.18 21.86 -7.53
N ALA A 296 4.50 20.87 -6.93
CA ALA A 296 3.23 20.34 -7.45
C ALA A 296 2.13 21.39 -7.47
N GLN A 297 1.99 22.15 -6.39
CA GLN A 297 1.01 23.22 -6.29
C GLN A 297 1.29 24.35 -7.29
N ASP A 298 2.53 24.83 -7.35
CA ASP A 298 2.96 25.89 -8.28
C ASP A 298 2.87 25.47 -9.76
N ALA A 299 3.03 24.19 -10.04
CA ALA A 299 2.86 23.59 -11.37
C ALA A 299 1.39 23.36 -11.75
N GLY A 300 0.44 23.53 -10.82
CA GLY A 300 -0.94 23.11 -11.02
C GLY A 300 -1.07 21.63 -11.37
N TYR A 301 -0.22 20.78 -10.77
CA TYR A 301 -0.18 19.33 -10.95
C TYR A 301 0.10 18.86 -12.39
N ARG A 302 0.82 19.67 -13.18
CA ARG A 302 1.35 19.29 -14.50
C ARG A 302 2.74 18.68 -14.36
N LEU A 303 2.88 17.41 -14.75
CA LEU A 303 4.09 16.60 -14.53
C LEU A 303 5.37 17.30 -15.00
N GLU A 304 5.42 17.75 -16.25
CA GLU A 304 6.62 18.38 -16.82
C GLU A 304 7.03 19.62 -16.05
N ARG A 305 6.04 20.38 -15.56
CA ARG A 305 6.28 21.62 -14.84
C ARG A 305 6.78 21.36 -13.42
N ILE A 306 6.30 20.30 -12.77
CA ILE A 306 6.82 19.86 -11.46
C ILE A 306 8.30 19.54 -11.58
N ILE A 307 8.68 18.68 -12.54
CA ILE A 307 10.08 18.28 -12.74
C ILE A 307 10.96 19.50 -13.03
N GLN A 308 10.48 20.46 -13.83
CA GLN A 308 11.20 21.71 -14.12
C GLN A 308 11.41 22.61 -12.89
N LEU A 309 10.47 22.65 -11.95
CA LEU A 309 10.59 23.47 -10.74
C LEU A 309 11.54 22.85 -9.71
N LEU A 310 11.77 21.54 -9.78
CA LEU A 310 12.68 20.79 -8.91
C LEU A 310 14.10 20.63 -9.48
N SER A 311 14.32 21.05 -10.73
CA SER A 311 15.62 21.01 -11.43
C SER A 311 16.41 22.29 -11.22
#